data_AF-A0A3M1DFH9-F1
#
_entry.id   AF-A0A3M1DFH9-F1
#
_cell.length_a   1.000
_cell.length_b   1.000
_cell.length_c   1.000
_cell.angle_alpha   90.00
_cell.angle_beta   90.00
_cell.angle_gamma   90.00
#
_symmetry.space_group_name_H-M   'P 1'
#
loop_
_entity.id
_entity.type
_entity.pdbx_description
1 polymer ?
#
loop_
_entity_poly.entity_id
_entity_poly.type
_entity_poly.pdbx_seq_one_letter_code
_entity_poly.pdbx_strand_id
1 'polypeptide(L)' 'MYLVDTHAHLDFPPYREDREEVIARARAAGVARILNVGADLESSRASVELAERHAFI' A
#
# COMPACT_ATOMS: atom_id res chain seq x y z
N MET A 1 -1.63 3.81 19.83
CA MET A 1 -0.74 4.72 19.05
C MET A 1 -1.23 4.69 17.61
N TYR A 2 -1.35 5.84 16.94
CA TYR A 2 -1.82 5.91 15.55
C TYR A 2 -0.61 6.03 14.63
N LEU A 3 -0.25 4.95 13.94
CA LEU A 3 0.91 4.90 13.05
C LEU A 3 0.46 5.06 11.60
N VAL A 4 1.08 6.00 10.88
CA VAL A 4 0.86 6.20 9.44
C VAL A 4 2.18 5.96 8.73
N ASP A 5 2.18 5.05 7.77
CA ASP A 5 3.26 4.96 6.80
C ASP A 5 3.02 6.05 5.74
N THR A 6 3.81 7.11 5.79
CA THR A 6 3.62 8.28 4.95
C THR A 6 4.15 8.11 3.52
N HIS A 7 4.86 7.02 3.21
CA HIS A 7 5.41 6.79 1.87
C HIS A 7 5.73 5.32 1.64
N ALA A 8 4.95 4.65 0.78
CA ALA A 8 5.19 3.28 0.34
C ALA A 8 5.03 3.11 -1.17
N HIS A 9 5.55 1.99 -1.69
CA HIS A 9 5.43 1.56 -3.09
C HIS A 9 5.01 0.07 -3.16
N LEU A 10 3.85 -0.25 -2.60
CA LEU A 10 3.25 -1.59 -2.59
C LEU A 10 2.86 -2.08 -3.98
N ASP A 11 2.70 -1.18 -4.95
CA ASP A 11 2.45 -1.49 -6.36
C ASP A 11 3.69 -2.02 -7.09
N PHE A 12 4.90 -1.86 -6.54
CA PHE A 12 6.16 -2.19 -7.22
C PHE A 12 6.40 -3.70 -7.39
N PRO A 13 7.25 -4.10 -8.37
CA PRO A 13 7.53 -5.51 -8.69
C PRO A 13 7.94 -6.40 -7.51
N PRO A 14 8.74 -5.95 -6.52
CA PRO A 14 9.16 -6.81 -5.40
C PRO A 14 8.00 -7.34 -4.55
N TYR A 15 6.86 -6.65 -4.53
CA TYR A 15 5.67 -7.08 -3.77
C TYR A 15 4.69 -7.88 -4.63
N ARG A 16 4.98 -8.14 -5.91
CA ARG A 16 3.99 -8.74 -6.82
C ARG A 16 3.47 -10.09 -6.34
N GLU A 17 4.34 -10.91 -5.73
CA GLU A 17 4.00 -12.27 -5.30
C GLU A 17 3.25 -12.31 -3.97
N ASP A 18 3.56 -11.39 -3.05
CA ASP A 18 3.07 -11.43 -1.66
C ASP A 18 2.35 -10.14 -1.20
N ARG A 19 1.95 -9.26 -2.13
CA ARG A 19 1.35 -7.95 -1.82
C ARG A 19 0.25 -8.01 -0.78
N GLU A 20 -0.72 -8.91 -0.98
CA GLU A 20 -1.87 -9.04 -0.09
C GLU A 20 -1.44 -9.52 1.31
N GLU A 21 -0.43 -10.38 1.40
CA GLU A 21 0.15 -10.83 2.66
C GLU A 21 0.90 -9.69 3.38
N VAL A 22 1.67 -8.88 2.64
CA VAL A 22 2.35 -7.68 3.16
C VAL A 22 1.32 -6.69 3.73
N ILE A 23 0.25 -6.40 2.99
CA ILE A 23 -0.83 -5.51 3.40
C ILE A 23 -1.51 -6.05 4.67
N ALA A 24 -1.82 -7.34 4.72
CA ALA A 24 -2.41 -7.98 5.89
C ALA A 24 -1.48 -7.91 7.11
N ARG A 25 -0.17 -8.18 6.93
CA ARG A 25 0.84 -8.07 8.00
C ARG A 25 0.97 -6.63 8.51
N ALA A 26 0.97 -5.62 7.63
CA ALA A 26 1.04 -4.21 8.03
C ALA A 26 -0.16 -3.80 8.90
N ARG A 27 -1.37 -4.23 8.50
CA ARG A 27 -2.58 -3.98 9.28
C ARG A 27 -2.56 -4.70 10.63
N ALA A 28 -2.12 -5.96 10.67
CA ALA A 28 -1.99 -6.74 11.90
C ALA A 28 -0.94 -6.15 12.87
N ALA A 29 0.11 -5.53 12.34
CA ALA A 29 1.13 -4.81 13.11
C ALA A 29 0.66 -3.43 13.64
N GLY A 30 -0.56 -2.98 13.28
CA GLY A 30 -1.14 -1.74 13.77
C GLY A 30 -0.83 -0.49 12.95
N VAL A 31 -0.40 -0.64 11.69
CA VAL A 31 -0.33 0.48 10.73
C VAL A 31 -1.75 0.93 10.41
N ALA A 32 -2.10 2.16 10.82
CA ALA A 32 -3.46 2.67 10.71
C ALA A 32 -3.77 3.19 9.31
N ARG A 33 -2.79 3.77 8.62
CA ARG A 33 -2.88 4.23 7.23
C ARG A 33 -1.54 4.04 6.51
N ILE A 34 -1.60 3.79 5.22
CA ILE A 34 -0.44 3.75 4.33
C ILE A 34 -0.72 4.75 3.20
N LEU A 35 0.25 5.59 2.86
CA LEU A 35 0.18 6.41 1.66
C LEU A 35 0.99 5.74 0.56
N ASN A 36 0.33 5.04 -0.37
CA ASN A 36 1.00 4.44 -1.51
C ASN A 36 1.23 5.48 -2.62
N VAL A 37 2.49 5.74 -2.97
CA VAL A 37 2.87 6.81 -3.89
C VAL A 37 3.09 6.26 -5.29
N GLY A 38 2.43 6.84 -6.29
CA GLY A 38 2.77 6.62 -7.69
C GLY A 38 4.05 7.38 -8.08
N ALA A 39 4.99 6.70 -8.74
CA ALA A 39 6.24 7.29 -9.24
C ALA A 39 6.15 7.76 -10.71
N ASP A 40 5.16 7.26 -11.45
CA ASP A 40 4.84 7.56 -12.84
C ASP A 40 3.34 7.35 -13.08
N LEU A 41 2.87 7.48 -14.33
CA LEU A 41 1.45 7.32 -14.65
C LEU A 41 0.93 5.90 -14.42
N GLU A 42 1.75 4.87 -14.66
CA GLU A 42 1.34 3.47 -14.50
C GLU A 42 1.19 3.12 -13.02
N SER A 43 2.21 3.40 -12.22
CA SER A 43 2.19 3.23 -10.76
C SER A 43 1.14 4.11 -10.07
N SER A 44 0.86 5.31 -10.59
CA SER A 44 -0.23 6.15 -10.09
C SER A 44 -1.60 5.49 -10.26
N ARG A 45 -1.86 4.86 -11.41
CA ARG A 45 -3.10 4.11 -11.64
C ARG A 45 -3.17 2.88 -10.73
N ALA A 46 -2.08 2.12 -10.63
CA ALA A 46 -2.01 0.96 -9.74
C ALA A 46 -2.21 1.34 -8.27
N SER A 47 -1.73 2.52 -7.85
CA SER A 47 -1.96 3.05 -6.49
C SER A 47 -3.42 3.39 -6.22
N VAL A 48 -4.12 3.99 -7.18
CA VAL A 48 -5.58 4.25 -7.08
C VAL A 48 -6.34 2.93 -6.96
N GLU A 49 -6.03 1.95 -7.81
CA GLU A 49 -6.66 0.62 -7.73
C GLU A 49 -6.39 -0.08 -6.38
N LEU A 50 -5.21 0.14 -5.78
CA LEU A 50 -4.91 -0.38 -4.45
C LEU A 50 -5.79 0.28 -3.37
N ALA A 51 -5.93 1.60 -3.41
CA ALA A 51 -6.78 2.35 -2.46
C ALA A 51 -8.27 1.96 -2.59
N GLU A 52 -8.75 1.69 -3.80
CA GLU A 52 -10.11 1.19 -4.04
C GLU A 52 -10.36 -0.20 -3.40
N ARG A 53 -9.34 -1.07 -3.40
CA ARG A 53 -9.43 -2.41 -2.78
C ARG A 53 -9.20 -2.39 -1.26
N HIS A 54 -8.42 -1.44 -0.77
CA HIS A 54 -7.95 -1.40 0.61
C HIS A 54 -8.16 -0.01 1.23
N ALA A 55 -9.28 0.19 1.93
CA ALA A 55 -9.71 1.50 2.45
C ALA A 55 -8.76 2.20 3.46
N PHE A 56 -7.62 1.60 3.82
CA PHE A 56 -6.60 2.18 4.70
C PHE A 56 -5.29 2.52 3.97
N ILE A 57 -5.24 2.26 2.66
CA ILE A 57 -4.16 2.59 1.73
C ILE A 57 -4.60 3.75 0.83
#